data_AF-A0A7H4MUR8-F1
#
_entry.id   AF-A0A7H4MUR8-F1
#
_cell.length_a   1.000
_cell.length_b   1.000
_cell.length_c   1.000
_cell.angle_alpha   90.00
_cell.angle_beta   90.00
_cell.angle_gamma   90.00
#
_symmetry.space_group_name_H-M   'P 1'
#
loop_
_entity.id
_entity.type
_entity.pdbx_description
1 polymer ?
#
loop_
_entity_poly.entity_id
_entity_poly.type
_entity_poly.pdbx_seq_one_letter_code
_entity_poly.pdbx_strand_id
1 'polypeptide(L)'
;MDGPHTGVRDLSAYEQAGGQLPGTYRVDIYLNNVFMDTRDVVFQQSKGPGITELQPCLTVDDLAEWGVRVSQFPELGRRSPGCADISVIPQAKSDFRFSLQRLLLSFPQAAVASAAAAGWIRNSGDDGVPALLLNYSFSGANNWSRQNDTPDSDNQYVNLRPGINVGPWRLRNYTTWSRSSSGGESSNSWDTVYTYAQRNIKSLQGVMTLGDSSTDADVFEGVPFRGAMLASDDDMLPESLRGYAPVVRGIARTNAQVIIRQNGYEIYQTYVAPGAFEITDMYPTGGSGDLAVTIKEADGSEQNLIVPYASLPVLQREGG
;
A
#
# COMPACT_ATOMS: atom_id res chain seq x y z
N MET A 1 -17.63 -21.61 -58.81
CA MET A 1 -16.65 -20.90 -59.66
C MET A 1 -15.29 -21.20 -59.07
N ASP A 2 -14.65 -22.25 -59.55
CA ASP A 2 -13.30 -22.64 -59.13
C ASP A 2 -12.28 -21.80 -59.90
N GLY A 3 -11.42 -21.10 -59.16
CA GLY A 3 -10.32 -20.29 -59.69
C GLY A 3 -9.02 -21.10 -59.79
N PRO A 4 -8.15 -20.80 -60.78
CA PRO A 4 -6.98 -21.60 -61.10
C PRO A 4 -5.83 -21.44 -60.08
N HIS A 5 -5.02 -22.50 -59.98
CA HIS A 5 -3.90 -22.71 -59.06
C HIS A 5 -3.04 -21.47 -58.73
N THR A 6 -3.20 -20.97 -57.51
CA THR A 6 -2.14 -20.29 -56.75
C THR A 6 -1.92 -21.10 -55.47
N GLY A 7 -0.66 -21.38 -55.13
CA GLY A 7 -0.27 -22.35 -54.08
C GLY A 7 -1.19 -22.33 -52.87
N VAL A 8 -1.61 -23.52 -52.43
CA VAL A 8 -2.51 -23.72 -51.28
C VAL A 8 -1.99 -22.86 -50.12
N ARG A 9 -2.66 -21.73 -49.87
CA ARG A 9 -2.38 -20.90 -48.70
C ARG A 9 -2.73 -21.77 -47.50
N ASP A 10 -1.76 -21.96 -46.61
CA ASP A 10 -1.99 -22.72 -45.39
C ASP A 10 -2.99 -21.94 -44.52
N LEU A 11 -4.21 -22.45 -44.46
CA LEU A 11 -5.30 -21.90 -43.66
C LEU A 11 -5.47 -22.63 -42.32
N SER A 12 -4.59 -23.58 -41.99
CA SER A 12 -4.69 -24.40 -40.78
C SER A 12 -4.81 -23.56 -39.50
N ALA A 13 -4.16 -22.39 -39.46
CA ALA A 13 -4.25 -21.44 -38.35
C ALA A 13 -5.65 -20.84 -38.13
N TYR A 14 -6.52 -20.83 -39.16
CA TYR A 14 -7.90 -20.31 -39.09
C TYR A 14 -8.95 -21.39 -38.86
N GLU A 15 -8.58 -22.66 -38.99
CA GLU A 15 -9.48 -23.80 -38.82
C GLU A 15 -9.77 -24.08 -37.33
N GLN A 16 -8.97 -23.51 -36.42
CA GLN A 16 -9.21 -23.55 -34.97
C GLN A 16 -10.02 -22.34 -34.51
N ALA A 17 -10.99 -22.55 -33.63
CA ALA A 17 -11.79 -21.46 -33.06
C ALA A 17 -10.88 -20.45 -32.32
N GLY A 18 -10.83 -19.21 -32.81
CA GLY A 18 -9.95 -18.17 -32.27
C GLY A 18 -8.51 -18.18 -32.79
N GLY A 19 -8.18 -19.11 -33.69
CA GLY A 19 -6.85 -19.20 -34.30
C GLY A 19 -6.56 -18.03 -35.23
N GLN A 20 -5.31 -17.55 -35.18
CA GLN A 20 -4.85 -16.39 -35.95
C GLN A 20 -3.34 -16.52 -36.25
N LEU A 21 -2.90 -15.86 -37.32
CA LEU A 21 -1.48 -15.82 -37.68
C LEU A 21 -0.65 -14.96 -36.70
N PRO A 22 0.63 -15.32 -36.48
CA PRO A 22 1.59 -14.46 -35.77
C PRO A 22 1.68 -13.07 -36.42
N GLY A 23 1.82 -12.05 -35.59
CA GLY A 23 1.78 -10.67 -36.07
C GLY A 23 1.71 -9.66 -34.94
N THR A 24 1.61 -8.38 -35.30
CA THR A 24 1.40 -7.31 -34.34
C THR A 24 -0.07 -6.96 -34.31
N TYR A 25 -0.65 -6.94 -33.11
CA TYR A 25 -2.06 -6.61 -32.92
C TYR A 25 -2.20 -5.53 -31.85
N ARG A 26 -3.02 -4.52 -32.14
CA ARG A 26 -3.48 -3.55 -31.15
C ARG A 26 -4.46 -4.25 -30.22
N VAL A 27 -4.18 -4.28 -28.92
CA VAL A 27 -4.99 -5.01 -27.93
C VAL A 27 -5.16 -4.22 -26.64
N ASP A 28 -6.32 -4.38 -26.01
CA ASP A 28 -6.54 -4.02 -24.61
C ASP A 28 -5.96 -5.12 -23.72
N ILE A 29 -5.11 -4.72 -22.77
CA ILE A 29 -4.36 -5.62 -21.89
C ILE A 29 -5.02 -5.61 -20.52
N TYR A 30 -5.39 -6.79 -20.06
CA TYR A 30 -5.94 -7.01 -18.73
C TYR A 30 -5.03 -7.92 -17.93
N LEU A 31 -4.72 -7.56 -16.69
CA LEU A 31 -4.01 -8.41 -15.74
C LEU A 31 -4.95 -8.72 -14.57
N ASN A 32 -5.23 -10.01 -14.35
CA ASN A 32 -6.18 -10.49 -13.35
C ASN A 32 -7.54 -9.75 -13.43
N ASN A 33 -8.05 -9.57 -14.65
CA ASN A 33 -9.28 -8.84 -15.00
C ASN A 33 -9.27 -7.33 -14.76
N VAL A 34 -8.14 -6.73 -14.39
CA VAL A 34 -7.97 -5.27 -14.29
C VAL A 34 -7.35 -4.75 -15.57
N PHE A 35 -7.97 -3.73 -16.17
CA PHE A 35 -7.43 -3.06 -17.36
C PHE A 35 -6.11 -2.36 -17.01
N MET A 36 -5.09 -2.58 -17.83
CA MET A 36 -3.76 -1.99 -17.63
C MET A 36 -3.42 -0.95 -18.70
N ASP A 37 -3.58 -1.32 -19.98
CA ASP A 37 -3.13 -0.50 -21.09
C ASP A 37 -3.77 -0.95 -22.41
N THR A 38 -3.68 -0.10 -23.44
CA THR A 38 -4.02 -0.44 -24.84
C THR A 38 -2.83 -0.13 -25.73
N ARG A 39 -2.19 -1.17 -26.28
CA ARG A 39 -0.98 -1.01 -27.12
C ARG A 39 -0.87 -2.08 -28.21
N ASP A 40 0.07 -1.86 -29.12
CA ASP A 40 0.45 -2.85 -30.13
C ASP A 40 1.38 -3.90 -29.51
N VAL A 41 0.97 -5.17 -29.55
CA VAL A 41 1.72 -6.30 -28.99
C VAL A 41 2.08 -7.26 -30.12
N VAL A 42 3.34 -7.71 -30.13
CA VAL A 42 3.82 -8.74 -31.06
C VAL A 42 3.43 -10.11 -30.52
N PHE A 43 2.73 -10.91 -31.32
CA PHE A 43 2.35 -12.28 -31.01
C PHE A 43 3.15 -13.26 -31.85
N GLN A 44 3.81 -14.19 -31.17
CA GLN A 44 4.64 -15.23 -31.75
C GLN A 44 3.96 -16.59 -31.62
N GLN A 45 4.25 -17.51 -32.53
CA GLN A 45 3.70 -18.86 -32.49
C GLN A 45 4.42 -19.69 -31.42
N SER A 46 3.69 -20.20 -30.44
CA SER A 46 4.24 -21.18 -29.51
C SER A 46 4.30 -22.57 -30.17
N LYS A 47 5.43 -23.28 -30.03
CA LYS A 47 5.59 -24.65 -30.54
C LYS A 47 5.06 -25.64 -29.50
N GLY A 48 3.77 -25.92 -29.52
CA GLY A 48 3.12 -27.00 -28.75
C GLY A 48 2.57 -28.10 -29.68
N PRO A 49 2.47 -29.37 -29.22
CA PRO A 49 1.87 -30.43 -30.01
C PRO A 49 0.36 -30.18 -30.19
N GLY A 50 -0.05 -29.79 -31.39
CA GLY A 50 -1.45 -29.79 -31.85
C GLY A 50 -2.25 -28.50 -31.66
N ILE A 51 -1.71 -27.48 -30.98
CA ILE A 51 -2.40 -26.19 -30.79
C ILE A 51 -1.46 -25.06 -31.20
N THR A 52 -1.92 -24.25 -32.15
CA THR A 52 -1.24 -23.06 -32.65
C THR A 52 -1.59 -21.87 -31.74
N GLU A 53 -1.10 -21.86 -30.50
CA GLU A 53 -1.41 -20.78 -29.58
C GLU A 53 -0.43 -19.61 -29.77
N LEU A 54 -0.98 -18.40 -29.89
CA LEU A 54 -0.21 -17.17 -30.01
C LEU A 54 0.25 -16.70 -28.63
N GLN A 55 1.56 -16.62 -28.41
CA GLN A 55 2.14 -16.05 -27.21
C GLN A 55 2.47 -14.56 -27.42
N PRO A 56 2.07 -13.67 -26.50
CA PRO A 56 2.49 -12.27 -26.55
C PRO A 56 3.98 -12.14 -26.20
N CYS A 57 4.70 -11.28 -26.92
CA CYS A 57 6.03 -10.83 -26.53
C CYS A 57 5.87 -9.55 -25.70
N LEU A 58 6.05 -9.67 -24.39
CA LEU A 58 5.98 -8.59 -23.41
C LEU A 58 7.34 -8.46 -22.76
N THR A 59 7.83 -7.25 -22.48
CA THR A 59 9.11 -7.08 -21.80
C THR A 59 9.00 -7.34 -20.30
N VAL A 60 10.13 -7.55 -19.62
CA VAL A 60 10.14 -7.62 -18.14
C VAL A 60 9.69 -6.30 -17.53
N ASP A 61 10.05 -5.17 -18.16
CA ASP A 61 9.67 -3.84 -17.72
C ASP A 61 8.15 -3.61 -17.84
N ASP A 62 7.51 -4.10 -18.90
CA ASP A 62 6.04 -4.04 -19.06
C ASP A 62 5.34 -4.77 -17.91
N LEU A 63 5.81 -5.98 -17.59
CA LEU A 63 5.25 -6.76 -16.48
C LEU A 63 5.46 -6.06 -15.13
N ALA A 64 6.63 -5.44 -14.92
CA ALA A 64 6.93 -4.69 -13.70
C ALA A 64 6.04 -3.45 -13.56
N GLU A 65 5.81 -2.71 -14.66
CA GLU A 65 4.92 -1.56 -14.71
C GLU A 65 3.47 -1.92 -14.35
N TRP A 66 3.00 -3.09 -14.80
CA TRP A 66 1.68 -3.61 -14.44
C TRP A 66 1.61 -4.30 -13.07
N GLY A 67 2.69 -4.22 -12.29
CA GLY A 67 2.72 -4.66 -10.89
C GLY A 67 3.12 -6.12 -10.68
N VAL A 68 3.62 -6.84 -11.69
CA VAL A 68 4.22 -8.17 -11.48
C VAL A 68 5.52 -8.02 -10.69
N ARG A 69 5.73 -8.86 -9.68
CA ARG A 69 6.93 -8.87 -8.82
C ARG A 69 8.13 -9.50 -9.54
N VAL A 70 8.59 -8.88 -10.62
CA VAL A 70 9.64 -9.43 -11.51
C VAL A 70 10.96 -9.74 -10.79
N SER A 71 11.26 -9.04 -9.69
CA SER A 71 12.46 -9.29 -8.85
C SER A 71 12.47 -10.67 -8.19
N GLN A 72 11.30 -11.28 -7.98
CA GLN A 72 11.17 -12.65 -7.45
C GLN A 72 11.40 -13.72 -8.53
N PHE A 73 11.43 -13.33 -9.81
CA PHE A 73 11.51 -14.24 -10.96
C PHE A 73 12.62 -13.80 -11.94
N PRO A 74 13.90 -13.90 -11.55
CA PRO A 74 15.04 -13.42 -12.36
C PRO A 74 15.18 -14.13 -13.71
N GLU A 75 14.56 -15.31 -13.88
CA GLU A 75 14.57 -16.07 -15.12
C GLU A 75 13.64 -15.51 -16.21
N LEU A 76 12.74 -14.58 -15.87
CA LEU A 76 11.77 -14.00 -16.82
C LEU A 76 12.45 -13.48 -18.10
N GLY A 77 13.58 -12.78 -17.97
CA GLY A 77 14.29 -12.17 -19.10
C GLY A 77 15.40 -13.02 -19.71
N ARG A 78 15.65 -14.26 -19.23
CA ARG A 78 16.86 -15.01 -19.62
C ARG A 78 16.75 -15.79 -20.92
N ARG A 79 15.55 -16.28 -21.25
CA ARG A 79 15.36 -17.22 -22.37
C ARG A 79 15.27 -16.54 -23.74
N SER A 80 14.70 -15.35 -23.80
CA SER A 80 14.52 -14.60 -25.05
C SER A 80 14.84 -13.12 -24.83
N PRO A 81 15.86 -12.57 -25.50
CA PRO A 81 16.13 -11.13 -25.42
C PRO A 81 14.90 -10.33 -25.88
N GLY A 82 14.33 -9.55 -24.97
CA GLY A 82 13.20 -8.65 -25.25
C GLY A 82 11.79 -9.24 -25.07
N CYS A 83 11.64 -10.55 -24.83
CA CYS A 83 10.34 -11.14 -24.48
C CYS A 83 10.46 -11.94 -23.18
N ALA A 84 9.71 -11.53 -22.16
CA ALA A 84 9.63 -12.20 -20.88
C ALA A 84 8.94 -13.56 -21.02
N ASP A 85 9.56 -14.60 -20.48
CA ASP A 85 8.98 -15.94 -20.42
C ASP A 85 8.11 -16.09 -19.17
N ILE A 86 6.81 -15.76 -19.28
CA ILE A 86 5.88 -15.85 -18.15
C ILE A 86 5.69 -17.27 -17.62
N SER A 87 6.09 -18.31 -18.37
CA SER A 87 5.95 -19.72 -17.93
C SER A 87 6.82 -20.06 -16.73
N VAL A 88 7.82 -19.22 -16.41
CA VAL A 88 8.64 -19.34 -15.19
C VAL A 88 7.83 -19.07 -13.92
N ILE A 89 6.70 -18.38 -14.04
CA ILE A 89 5.76 -18.13 -12.93
C ILE A 89 4.72 -19.25 -12.95
N PRO A 90 4.71 -20.15 -11.94
CA PRO A 90 3.77 -21.26 -11.90
C PRO A 90 2.32 -20.77 -12.02
N GLN A 91 1.52 -21.40 -12.88
CA GLN A 91 0.10 -21.06 -13.12
C GLN A 91 -0.16 -19.67 -13.73
N ALA A 92 0.89 -18.95 -14.16
CA ALA A 92 0.69 -17.80 -15.04
C ALA A 92 0.19 -18.25 -16.41
N LYS A 93 -0.76 -17.51 -16.98
CA LYS A 93 -1.37 -17.79 -18.29
C LYS A 93 -1.58 -16.50 -19.07
N SER A 94 -1.43 -16.59 -20.38
CA SER A 94 -1.83 -15.56 -21.33
C SER A 94 -2.89 -16.11 -22.27
N ASP A 95 -3.94 -15.35 -22.51
CA ASP A 95 -5.04 -15.74 -23.38
C ASP A 95 -5.39 -14.59 -24.31
N PHE A 96 -5.12 -14.76 -25.59
CA PHE A 96 -5.41 -13.76 -26.60
C PHE A 96 -6.77 -14.00 -27.25
N ARG A 97 -7.70 -13.08 -27.00
CA ARG A 97 -9.04 -13.05 -27.59
C ARG A 97 -9.06 -12.11 -28.79
N PHE A 98 -8.62 -12.61 -29.94
CA PHE A 98 -8.49 -11.82 -31.18
C PHE A 98 -9.79 -11.08 -31.58
N SER A 99 -10.95 -11.74 -31.51
CA SER A 99 -12.25 -11.17 -31.87
C SER A 99 -12.66 -9.96 -31.02
N LEU A 100 -12.13 -9.87 -29.79
CA LEU A 100 -12.35 -8.77 -28.87
C LEU A 100 -11.18 -7.80 -28.81
N GLN A 101 -10.08 -8.10 -29.50
CA GLN A 101 -8.80 -7.40 -29.38
C GLN A 101 -8.34 -7.30 -27.92
N ARG A 102 -8.45 -8.40 -27.15
CA ARG A 102 -8.08 -8.43 -25.73
C ARG A 102 -6.99 -9.44 -25.44
N LEU A 103 -5.98 -9.02 -24.70
CA LEU A 103 -5.00 -9.91 -24.09
C LEU A 103 -5.32 -10.05 -22.60
N LEU A 104 -5.72 -11.25 -22.19
CA LEU A 104 -6.02 -11.57 -20.79
C LEU A 104 -4.80 -12.26 -20.18
N LEU A 105 -4.16 -11.59 -19.23
CA LEU A 105 -3.07 -12.12 -18.42
C LEU A 105 -3.62 -12.54 -17.06
N SER A 106 -3.32 -13.77 -16.66
CA SER A 106 -3.68 -14.33 -15.36
C SER A 106 -2.39 -14.71 -14.64
N PHE A 107 -2.08 -14.04 -13.54
CA PHE A 107 -0.94 -14.34 -12.69
C PHE A 107 -1.42 -14.71 -11.28
N PRO A 108 -0.79 -15.69 -10.60
CA PRO A 108 -1.05 -15.93 -9.19
C PRO A 108 -0.90 -14.64 -8.40
N GLN A 109 -1.79 -14.37 -7.47
CA GLN A 109 -1.80 -13.11 -6.74
C GLN A 109 -0.50 -12.90 -5.92
N ALA A 110 0.16 -13.98 -5.49
CA ALA A 110 1.49 -13.90 -4.86
C ALA A 110 2.59 -13.35 -5.79
N ALA A 111 2.42 -13.42 -7.11
CA ALA A 111 3.37 -12.90 -8.10
C ALA A 111 3.07 -11.43 -8.50
N VAL A 112 2.03 -10.81 -7.95
CA VAL A 112 1.60 -9.44 -8.27
C VAL A 112 1.63 -8.58 -6.99
N ALA A 113 1.88 -7.28 -7.11
CA ALA A 113 1.71 -6.34 -6.02
C ALA A 113 0.24 -6.28 -5.60
N SER A 114 -0.04 -6.07 -4.30
CA SER A 114 -1.42 -6.01 -3.81
C SER A 114 -2.16 -4.80 -4.39
N ALA A 115 -3.48 -4.93 -4.57
CA ALA A 115 -4.32 -3.83 -5.05
C ALA A 115 -4.26 -2.60 -4.13
N ALA A 116 -4.11 -2.82 -2.81
CA ALA A 116 -3.87 -1.74 -1.84
C ALA A 116 -2.57 -0.96 -2.08
N ALA A 117 -1.53 -1.60 -2.62
CA ALA A 117 -0.30 -0.94 -3.02
C ALA A 117 -0.43 -0.25 -4.40
N ALA A 118 -1.23 -0.82 -5.31
CA ALA A 118 -1.39 -0.31 -6.67
C ALA A 118 -2.11 1.06 -6.74
N GLY A 119 -3.05 1.33 -5.82
CA GLY A 119 -3.71 2.65 -5.70
C GLY A 119 -2.95 3.67 -4.86
N TRP A 120 -1.93 3.25 -4.11
CA TRP A 120 -1.16 4.10 -3.21
C TRP A 120 0.18 4.50 -3.84
N ILE A 121 0.21 5.69 -4.43
CA ILE A 121 1.45 6.22 -5.00
C ILE A 121 2.36 6.64 -3.83
N ARG A 122 3.36 5.80 -3.53
CA ARG A 122 4.41 5.98 -2.51
C ARG A 122 5.04 7.38 -2.45
N ASN A 123 4.94 8.17 -3.54
CA ASN A 123 5.57 9.48 -3.69
C ASN A 123 4.64 10.64 -4.07
N SER A 124 3.32 10.50 -4.05
CA SER A 124 2.39 11.56 -4.54
C SER A 124 1.97 12.61 -3.51
N GLY A 125 2.61 12.70 -2.35
CA GLY A 125 2.25 13.70 -1.32
C GLY A 125 2.66 15.11 -1.72
N ASP A 126 1.74 16.07 -1.68
CA ASP A 126 2.05 17.50 -1.81
C ASP A 126 2.77 18.00 -0.54
N ASP A 127 3.84 18.78 -0.72
CA ASP A 127 4.55 19.43 0.39
C ASP A 127 3.80 20.68 0.90
N GLY A 128 2.70 21.05 0.25
CA GLY A 128 1.86 22.18 0.60
C GLY A 128 2.51 23.51 0.25
N VAL A 129 1.87 24.59 0.73
CA VAL A 129 2.31 25.97 0.44
C VAL A 129 3.13 26.56 1.59
N PRO A 130 4.09 27.45 1.31
CA PRO A 130 4.75 28.23 2.34
C PRO A 130 3.74 29.03 3.17
N ALA A 131 3.82 28.93 4.49
CA ALA A 131 2.85 29.56 5.40
C ALA A 131 3.47 29.89 6.76
N LEU A 132 2.97 30.97 7.37
CA LEU A 132 3.17 31.30 8.77
C LEU A 132 1.92 30.91 9.56
N LEU A 133 2.11 30.27 10.70
CA LEU A 133 1.05 29.78 11.58
C LEU A 133 1.25 30.36 12.97
N LEU A 134 0.16 30.71 13.64
CA LEU A 134 0.17 31.08 15.05
C LEU A 134 -1.13 30.61 15.69
N ASN A 135 -1.01 29.62 16.58
CA ASN A 135 -2.10 29.27 17.49
C ASN A 135 -1.79 29.85 18.87
N TYR A 136 -2.81 30.37 19.54
CA TYR A 136 -2.68 30.92 20.89
C TYR A 136 -3.86 30.52 21.76
N SER A 137 -3.62 30.40 23.06
CA SER A 137 -4.66 30.28 24.09
C SER A 137 -4.29 31.14 25.28
N PHE A 138 -5.29 31.79 25.86
CA PHE A 138 -5.14 32.60 27.06
C PHE A 138 -6.15 32.14 28.10
N SER A 139 -5.70 31.97 29.33
CA SER A 139 -6.56 31.74 30.48
C SER A 139 -6.11 32.61 31.65
N GLY A 140 -7.06 32.96 32.50
CA GLY A 140 -6.80 33.70 33.71
C GLY A 140 -7.82 33.37 34.79
N ALA A 141 -7.40 33.51 36.04
CA ALA A 141 -8.26 33.31 37.20
C ALA A 141 -7.96 34.37 38.25
N ASN A 142 -9.01 34.87 38.89
CA ASN A 142 -8.92 35.72 40.07
C ASN A 142 -9.52 34.95 41.24
N ASN A 143 -8.83 34.96 42.38
CA ASN A 143 -9.28 34.34 43.60
C ASN A 143 -9.35 35.39 44.70
N TRP A 144 -10.54 35.56 45.25
CA TRP A 144 -10.80 36.48 46.35
C TRP A 144 -10.88 35.72 47.66
N SER A 145 -9.97 36.04 48.58
CA SER A 145 -9.94 35.44 49.90
C SER A 145 -11.07 35.99 50.77
N ARG A 146 -11.74 35.12 51.53
CA ARG A 146 -12.75 35.51 52.52
C ARG A 146 -12.16 35.67 53.94
N GLN A 147 -10.86 35.44 54.09
CA GLN A 147 -10.17 35.42 55.38
C GLN A 147 -9.24 36.64 55.47
N ASN A 148 -9.35 37.40 56.56
CA ASN A 148 -8.71 38.73 56.70
C ASN A 148 -7.18 38.75 56.50
N ASP A 149 -6.49 37.63 56.71
CA ASP A 149 -5.02 37.54 56.63
C ASP A 149 -4.50 36.78 55.40
N THR A 150 -5.39 36.30 54.53
CA THR A 150 -4.99 35.60 53.29
C THR A 150 -5.16 36.56 52.11
N PRO A 151 -4.10 36.85 51.34
CA PRO A 151 -4.20 37.76 50.21
C PRO A 151 -5.04 37.21 49.06
N ASP A 152 -5.66 38.10 48.31
CA ASP A 152 -6.21 37.80 46.99
C ASP A 152 -5.08 37.40 46.03
N SER A 153 -5.42 36.57 45.05
CA SER A 153 -4.48 36.17 44.01
C SER A 153 -5.07 36.22 42.61
N ASP A 154 -4.21 36.49 41.64
CA ASP A 154 -4.54 36.39 40.22
C ASP A 154 -3.48 35.59 39.47
N ASN A 155 -3.94 34.75 38.55
CA ASN A 155 -3.08 33.95 37.70
C ASN A 155 -3.46 34.20 36.25
N GLN A 156 -2.45 34.31 35.40
CA GLN A 156 -2.60 34.46 33.96
C GLN A 156 -1.67 33.48 33.26
N TYR A 157 -2.14 32.87 32.18
CA TYR A 157 -1.40 31.90 31.41
C TYR A 157 -1.69 32.13 29.92
N VAL A 158 -0.63 32.26 29.14
CA VAL A 158 -0.68 32.31 27.68
C VAL A 158 0.10 31.13 27.14
N ASN A 159 -0.43 30.48 26.13
CA ASN A 159 0.30 29.50 25.35
C ASN A 159 0.35 29.99 23.89
N LEU A 160 1.54 29.90 23.27
CA LEU A 160 1.79 30.34 21.91
C LEU A 160 2.44 29.17 21.15
N ARG A 161 1.88 28.84 19.98
CA ARG A 161 2.35 27.78 19.10
C ARG A 161 2.60 28.35 17.70
N PRO A 162 3.67 29.14 17.52
CA PRO A 162 4.05 29.61 16.19
C PRO A 162 4.62 28.47 15.35
N GLY A 163 4.44 28.58 14.04
CA GLY A 163 4.95 27.61 13.09
C GLY A 163 5.24 28.22 11.73
N ILE A 164 6.18 27.62 11.02
CA ILE A 164 6.55 28.01 9.66
C ILE A 164 6.56 26.75 8.81
N ASN A 165 5.92 26.82 7.64
CA ASN A 165 6.01 25.80 6.59
C ASN A 165 6.77 26.41 5.40
N VAL A 166 7.82 25.74 4.92
CA VAL A 166 8.53 26.11 3.69
C VAL A 166 8.97 24.84 2.97
N GLY A 167 8.45 24.62 1.75
CA GLY A 167 8.68 23.37 1.04
C GLY A 167 8.29 22.16 1.91
N PRO A 168 9.14 21.13 2.03
CA PRO A 168 8.85 19.95 2.87
C PRO A 168 9.19 20.14 4.36
N TRP A 169 9.69 21.32 4.76
CA TRP A 169 10.08 21.61 6.14
C TRP A 169 8.96 22.23 6.94
N ARG A 170 8.83 21.80 8.19
CA ARG A 170 7.84 22.28 9.14
C ARG A 170 8.58 22.61 10.43
N LEU A 171 8.73 23.91 10.69
CA LEU A 171 9.29 24.41 11.94
C LEU A 171 8.13 24.67 12.90
N ARG A 172 8.24 24.19 14.14
CA ARG A 172 7.26 24.34 15.20
C ARG A 172 7.94 24.76 16.48
N ASN A 173 7.28 25.63 17.23
CA ASN A 173 7.68 26.01 18.58
C ASN A 173 6.44 26.01 19.47
N TYR A 174 6.63 25.66 20.73
CA TYR A 174 5.62 25.83 21.76
C TYR A 174 6.23 26.54 22.95
N THR A 175 5.72 27.73 23.23
CA THR A 175 6.20 28.58 24.31
C THR A 175 5.02 29.01 25.16
N THR A 176 5.21 29.01 26.47
CA THR A 176 4.19 29.40 27.44
C THR A 176 4.67 30.59 28.25
N TRP A 177 3.75 31.48 28.56
CA TRP A 177 3.98 32.54 29.53
C TRP A 177 3.02 32.34 30.69
N SER A 178 3.54 32.48 31.90
CA SER A 178 2.72 32.45 33.10
C SER A 178 3.03 33.65 33.98
N ARG A 179 1.99 34.14 34.65
CA ARG A 179 2.11 35.16 35.70
C ARG A 179 1.24 34.73 36.86
N SER A 180 1.78 34.83 38.06
CA SER A 180 1.04 34.66 39.30
C SER A 180 1.28 35.86 40.19
N SER A 181 0.23 36.40 40.77
CA SER A 181 0.30 37.47 41.76
C SER A 181 -0.49 37.09 43.00
N SER A 182 0.10 37.37 44.16
CA SER A 182 -0.53 37.18 45.46
C SER A 182 -0.02 38.24 46.42
N GLY A 183 -0.91 38.93 47.13
CA GLY A 183 -0.52 39.92 48.15
C GLY A 183 0.37 41.06 47.66
N GLY A 184 0.26 41.44 46.38
CA GLY A 184 1.05 42.52 45.78
C GLY A 184 2.42 42.10 45.25
N GLU A 185 2.84 40.85 45.49
CA GLU A 185 4.00 40.25 44.82
C GLU A 185 3.55 39.62 43.50
N SER A 186 4.39 39.70 42.46
CA SER A 186 4.11 39.06 41.18
C SER A 186 5.34 38.38 40.62
N SER A 187 5.20 37.14 40.17
CA SER A 187 6.19 36.43 39.38
C SER A 187 5.65 36.24 37.96
N ASN A 188 6.56 36.25 36.98
CA ASN A 188 6.24 35.82 35.63
C ASN A 188 7.41 35.07 35.01
N SER A 189 7.12 34.13 34.12
CA SER A 189 8.11 33.36 33.38
C SER A 189 7.67 33.13 31.95
N TRP A 190 8.67 33.02 31.06
CA TRP A 190 8.50 32.48 29.73
C TRP A 190 9.25 31.16 29.65
N ASP A 191 8.56 30.10 29.25
CA ASP A 191 9.09 28.75 29.19
C ASP A 191 8.86 28.17 27.80
N THR A 192 9.96 27.79 27.14
CA THR A 192 9.90 27.10 25.84
C THR A 192 9.81 25.60 26.08
N VAL A 193 8.69 25.01 25.72
CA VAL A 193 8.42 23.57 25.88
C VAL A 193 9.17 22.76 24.82
N TYR A 194 9.11 23.18 23.56
CA TYR A 194 9.88 22.57 22.47
C TYR A 194 10.11 23.54 21.32
N THR A 195 11.20 23.31 20.59
CA THR A 195 11.42 23.83 19.25
C THR A 195 12.02 22.75 18.36
N TYR A 196 11.38 22.47 17.23
CA TYR A 196 11.89 21.48 16.28
C TYR A 196 11.54 21.84 14.83
N ALA A 197 12.37 21.35 13.91
CA ALA A 197 12.10 21.29 12.49
C ALA A 197 11.93 19.83 12.07
N GLN A 198 10.87 19.53 11.34
CA GLN A 198 10.61 18.19 10.82
C GLN A 198 10.40 18.18 9.31
N ARG A 199 10.72 17.04 8.69
CA ARG A 199 10.55 16.78 7.26
C ARG A 199 10.30 15.30 7.00
N ASN A 200 9.31 15.01 6.17
CA ASN A 200 9.05 13.65 5.70
C ASN A 200 10.08 13.25 4.61
N ILE A 201 10.64 12.05 4.74
CA ILE A 201 11.55 11.41 3.78
C ILE A 201 10.79 10.28 3.08
N LYS A 202 10.09 10.64 2.00
CA LYS A 202 9.15 9.76 1.26
C LYS A 202 9.79 8.44 0.82
N SER A 203 11.05 8.47 0.36
CA SER A 203 11.79 7.28 -0.05
C SER A 203 12.02 6.26 1.06
N LEU A 204 12.02 6.71 2.31
CA LEU A 204 12.21 5.86 3.50
C LEU A 204 10.90 5.62 4.25
N GLN A 205 9.77 6.19 3.81
CA GLN A 205 8.50 6.19 4.54
C GLN A 205 8.68 6.61 6.01
N GLY A 206 9.48 7.66 6.23
CA GLY A 206 9.84 8.10 7.57
C GLY A 206 9.87 9.60 7.72
N VAL A 207 9.98 10.05 8.96
CA VAL A 207 10.05 11.45 9.37
C VAL A 207 11.40 11.71 10.02
N MET A 208 12.06 12.76 9.55
CA MET A 208 13.26 13.30 10.15
C MET A 208 12.89 14.50 11.03
N THR A 209 13.30 14.46 12.30
CA THR A 209 13.07 15.52 13.30
C THR A 209 14.40 16.04 13.82
N LEU A 210 14.56 17.37 13.83
CA LEU A 210 15.74 18.09 14.31
C LEU A 210 15.32 19.09 15.39
N GLY A 211 15.89 18.99 16.60
CA GLY A 211 15.55 19.85 17.73
C GLY A 211 15.02 19.07 18.93
N ASP A 212 14.08 19.67 19.65
CA ASP A 212 13.44 19.07 20.83
C ASP A 212 12.37 18.06 20.42
N SER A 213 12.51 16.82 20.90
CA SER A 213 11.52 15.75 20.70
C SER A 213 11.64 14.71 21.82
N SER A 214 10.80 13.68 21.79
CA SER A 214 10.91 12.48 22.62
C SER A 214 11.03 11.24 21.73
N THR A 215 11.67 10.19 22.24
CA THR A 215 11.65 8.88 21.58
C THR A 215 10.31 8.18 21.82
N ASP A 216 9.97 7.24 20.93
CA ASP A 216 8.83 6.35 21.13
C ASP A 216 9.05 5.42 22.32
N ALA A 217 7.94 4.90 22.86
CA ALA A 217 7.93 4.10 24.09
C ALA A 217 7.56 2.62 23.83
N ASP A 218 7.77 2.13 22.62
CA ASP A 218 7.33 0.79 22.20
C ASP A 218 8.09 -0.35 22.89
N VAL A 219 9.38 -0.13 23.17
CA VAL A 219 10.28 -1.12 23.80
C VAL A 219 10.88 -0.61 25.11
N PHE A 220 11.26 0.66 25.15
CA PHE A 220 11.84 1.32 26.32
C PHE A 220 10.97 2.50 26.75
N GLU A 221 11.24 3.07 27.92
CA GLU A 221 10.60 4.33 28.31
C GLU A 221 11.00 5.46 27.35
N GLY A 222 10.01 6.24 26.91
CA GLY A 222 10.25 7.39 26.04
C GLY A 222 11.08 8.47 26.73
N VAL A 223 12.20 8.86 26.12
CA VAL A 223 13.13 9.85 26.70
C VAL A 223 13.08 11.15 25.91
N PRO A 224 12.94 12.32 26.57
CA PRO A 224 13.07 13.60 25.90
C PRO A 224 14.51 13.87 25.50
N PHE A 225 14.73 14.45 24.33
CA PHE A 225 16.05 14.79 23.82
C PHE A 225 16.03 16.08 22.99
N ARG A 226 17.22 16.67 22.83
CA ARG A 226 17.49 17.69 21.82
C ARG A 226 18.56 17.17 20.87
N GLY A 227 18.20 16.93 19.62
CA GLY A 227 19.09 16.27 18.67
C GLY A 227 18.46 16.01 17.32
N ALA A 228 18.82 14.88 16.71
CA ALA A 228 18.28 14.44 15.43
C ALA A 228 17.70 13.03 15.59
N MET A 229 16.55 12.79 14.97
CA MET A 229 15.89 11.48 14.92
C MET A 229 15.36 11.25 13.51
N LEU A 230 15.46 10.01 13.05
CA LEU A 230 14.83 9.51 11.83
C LEU A 230 14.07 8.26 12.23
N ALA A 231 12.75 8.29 12.05
CA ALA A 231 11.86 7.18 12.39
C ALA A 231 10.93 6.88 11.21
N SER A 232 10.50 5.63 11.09
CA SER A 232 9.39 5.25 10.20
C SER A 232 8.10 5.90 10.68
N ASP A 233 7.19 6.19 9.75
CA ASP A 233 5.89 6.76 10.05
C ASP A 233 4.79 5.92 9.41
N ASP A 234 4.01 5.23 10.24
CA ASP A 234 2.94 4.32 9.80
C ASP A 234 1.78 5.07 9.14
N ASP A 235 1.63 6.39 9.36
CA ASP A 235 0.66 7.20 8.62
C ASP A 235 1.08 7.42 7.16
N MET A 236 2.32 7.09 6.82
CA MET A 236 2.79 6.96 5.44
C MET A 236 2.49 5.57 4.85
N LEU A 237 1.70 4.70 5.48
CA LEU A 237 1.20 3.47 4.89
C LEU A 237 -0.30 3.60 4.54
N PRO A 238 -0.78 2.87 3.52
CA PRO A 238 -2.21 2.67 3.34
C PRO A 238 -2.84 2.17 4.63
N GLU A 239 -4.06 2.63 4.93
CA GLU A 239 -4.74 2.28 6.17
C GLU A 239 -4.89 0.77 6.36
N SER A 240 -5.14 0.04 5.27
CA SER A 240 -5.23 -1.42 5.29
C SER A 240 -3.92 -2.13 5.63
N LEU A 241 -2.77 -1.44 5.56
CA LEU A 241 -1.45 -1.95 5.92
C LEU A 241 -0.98 -1.46 7.31
N ARG A 242 -1.69 -0.54 7.95
CA ARG A 242 -1.37 -0.07 9.30
C ARG A 242 -1.70 -1.16 10.32
N GLY A 243 -0.84 -1.30 11.33
CA GLY A 243 -0.99 -2.28 12.41
C GLY A 243 -0.90 -3.74 11.97
N TYR A 244 -0.90 -4.63 12.98
CA TYR A 244 -0.79 -6.06 12.74
C TYR A 244 -2.11 -6.67 12.23
N ALA A 245 -2.02 -7.38 11.12
CA ALA A 245 -2.98 -8.39 10.67
C ALA A 245 -2.16 -9.57 10.13
N PRO A 246 -2.58 -10.83 10.35
CA PRO A 246 -1.80 -11.98 9.93
C PRO A 246 -1.91 -12.14 8.42
N VAL A 247 -0.85 -12.60 7.76
CA VAL A 247 -0.90 -12.87 6.31
C VAL A 247 -1.65 -14.18 6.08
N VAL A 248 -2.71 -14.13 5.28
CA VAL A 248 -3.45 -15.34 4.89
C VAL A 248 -2.90 -15.87 3.58
N ARG A 249 -2.30 -17.06 3.61
CA ARG A 249 -1.74 -17.72 2.43
C ARG A 249 -2.59 -18.93 2.03
N GLY A 250 -2.69 -19.17 0.73
CA GLY A 250 -3.42 -20.33 0.20
C GLY A 250 -3.12 -20.59 -1.27
N ILE A 251 -3.73 -21.63 -1.81
CA ILE A 251 -3.67 -21.99 -3.23
C ILE A 251 -5.11 -22.15 -3.73
N ALA A 252 -5.49 -21.34 -4.71
CA ALA A 252 -6.75 -21.48 -5.43
C ALA A 252 -6.55 -22.39 -6.66
N ARG A 253 -7.45 -23.34 -6.88
CA ARG A 253 -7.40 -24.20 -8.08
C ARG A 253 -7.96 -23.49 -9.31
N THR A 254 -8.91 -22.60 -9.09
CA THR A 254 -9.64 -21.85 -10.11
C THR A 254 -9.64 -20.35 -9.78
N ASN A 255 -10.40 -19.55 -10.54
CA ASN A 255 -10.75 -18.21 -10.08
C ASN A 255 -11.65 -18.37 -8.86
N ALA A 256 -11.11 -18.08 -7.68
CA ALA A 256 -11.76 -18.37 -6.41
C ALA A 256 -12.15 -17.09 -5.68
N GLN A 257 -13.27 -17.16 -4.96
CA GLN A 257 -13.69 -16.14 -4.01
C GLN A 257 -13.10 -16.50 -2.63
N VAL A 258 -12.25 -15.63 -2.10
CA VAL A 258 -11.68 -15.77 -0.76
C VAL A 258 -12.48 -14.91 0.21
N ILE A 259 -13.05 -15.55 1.22
CA ILE A 259 -13.88 -14.90 2.24
C ILE A 259 -13.23 -15.13 3.59
N ILE A 260 -13.02 -14.06 4.35
CA ILE A 260 -12.37 -14.11 5.66
C ILE A 260 -13.34 -13.59 6.69
N ARG A 261 -13.59 -14.43 7.71
CA ARG A 261 -14.48 -14.12 8.82
C ARG A 261 -13.72 -14.12 10.14
N GLN A 262 -14.13 -13.22 11.03
CA GLN A 262 -13.68 -13.20 12.41
C GLN A 262 -14.89 -13.07 13.33
N ASN A 263 -14.98 -13.92 14.36
CA ASN A 263 -16.12 -13.97 15.28
C ASN A 263 -17.48 -14.06 14.56
N GLY A 264 -17.51 -14.75 13.40
CA GLY A 264 -18.71 -14.93 12.57
C GLY A 264 -19.02 -13.80 11.60
N TYR A 265 -18.35 -12.65 11.69
CA TYR A 265 -18.54 -11.52 10.77
C TYR A 265 -17.58 -11.60 9.59
N GLU A 266 -18.07 -11.29 8.38
CA GLU A 266 -17.23 -11.15 7.20
C GLU A 266 -16.47 -9.83 7.25
N ILE A 267 -15.14 -9.92 7.36
CA ILE A 267 -14.25 -8.77 7.52
C ILE A 267 -13.47 -8.45 6.25
N TYR A 268 -13.37 -9.41 5.33
CA TYR A 268 -12.66 -9.25 4.07
C TYR A 268 -13.19 -10.24 3.03
N GLN A 269 -13.33 -9.78 1.79
CA GLN A 269 -13.72 -10.61 0.66
C GLN A 269 -13.01 -10.13 -0.61
N THR A 270 -12.40 -11.05 -1.36
CA THR A 270 -11.77 -10.74 -2.64
C THR A 270 -11.85 -11.91 -3.62
N TYR A 271 -11.53 -11.66 -4.88
CA TYR A 271 -11.36 -12.70 -5.90
C TYR A 271 -9.88 -12.83 -6.25
N VAL A 272 -9.39 -14.08 -6.34
CA VAL A 272 -8.01 -14.39 -6.70
C VAL A 272 -7.96 -15.24 -7.96
N ALA A 273 -6.93 -15.01 -8.77
CA ALA A 273 -6.62 -15.84 -9.93
C ALA A 273 -6.17 -17.25 -9.49
N PRO A 274 -6.19 -18.25 -10.39
CA PRO A 274 -5.73 -19.60 -10.07
C PRO A 274 -4.26 -19.59 -9.65
N GLY A 275 -3.99 -20.23 -8.52
CA GLY A 275 -2.65 -20.45 -7.98
C GLY A 275 -2.44 -19.88 -6.59
N ALA A 276 -1.18 -19.74 -6.22
CA ALA A 276 -0.81 -19.24 -4.90
C ALA A 276 -1.23 -17.77 -4.71
N PHE A 277 -1.80 -17.49 -3.54
CA PHE A 277 -2.25 -16.16 -3.16
C PHE A 277 -1.81 -15.82 -1.73
N GLU A 278 -1.63 -14.53 -1.47
CA GLU A 278 -1.32 -13.97 -0.15
C GLU A 278 -2.19 -12.73 0.10
N ILE A 279 -3.02 -12.75 1.14
CA ILE A 279 -3.79 -11.58 1.53
C ILE A 279 -3.01 -10.84 2.61
N THR A 280 -2.47 -9.68 2.24
CA THR A 280 -1.62 -8.84 3.10
C THR A 280 -2.24 -7.49 3.40
N ASP A 281 -3.45 -7.20 2.94
CA ASP A 281 -4.12 -5.89 3.00
C ASP A 281 -5.46 -5.93 3.75
N MET A 282 -5.55 -6.80 4.76
CA MET A 282 -6.67 -6.80 5.69
C MET A 282 -6.53 -5.67 6.71
N TYR A 283 -7.64 -4.99 7.00
CA TYR A 283 -7.70 -4.03 8.10
C TYR A 283 -7.52 -4.75 9.44
N PRO A 284 -6.72 -4.21 10.37
CA PRO A 284 -6.65 -4.73 11.73
C PRO A 284 -7.99 -4.51 12.41
N THR A 285 -8.56 -5.57 13.00
CA THR A 285 -9.85 -5.50 13.70
C THR A 285 -9.70 -5.16 15.19
N GLY A 286 -8.46 -4.98 15.67
CA GLY A 286 -8.14 -4.59 17.05
C GLY A 286 -8.46 -5.62 18.14
N GLY A 287 -9.09 -6.75 17.82
CA GLY A 287 -9.45 -7.82 18.75
C GLY A 287 -8.72 -9.12 18.48
N SER A 288 -8.60 -9.98 19.48
CA SER A 288 -8.12 -11.36 19.31
C SER A 288 -9.24 -12.27 18.79
N GLY A 289 -8.88 -13.35 18.10
CA GLY A 289 -9.82 -14.36 17.62
C GLY A 289 -9.47 -14.84 16.23
N ASP A 290 -9.46 -16.15 16.05
CA ASP A 290 -9.01 -16.81 14.84
C ASP A 290 -9.79 -16.34 13.60
N LEU A 291 -9.09 -16.28 12.47
CA LEU A 291 -9.69 -15.99 11.17
C LEU A 291 -10.16 -17.28 10.53
N ALA A 292 -11.47 -17.38 10.28
CA ALA A 292 -12.05 -18.45 9.48
C ALA A 292 -12.03 -18.03 8.01
N VAL A 293 -11.20 -18.71 7.21
CA VAL A 293 -11.01 -18.43 5.79
C VAL A 293 -11.71 -19.50 4.97
N THR A 294 -12.59 -19.06 4.06
CA THR A 294 -13.28 -19.91 3.10
C THR A 294 -12.82 -19.53 1.69
N ILE A 295 -12.28 -20.50 0.95
CA ILE A 295 -11.89 -20.36 -0.45
C ILE A 295 -12.95 -21.10 -1.27
N LYS A 296 -13.82 -20.34 -1.93
CA LYS A 296 -14.88 -20.88 -2.79
C LYS A 296 -14.43 -20.88 -4.24
N GLU A 297 -14.23 -22.07 -4.78
CA GLU A 297 -13.80 -22.29 -6.16
C GLU A 297 -14.95 -22.07 -7.15
N ALA A 298 -14.63 -21.88 -8.43
CA ALA A 298 -15.61 -21.66 -9.49
C ALA A 298 -16.54 -22.86 -9.72
N ASP A 299 -16.13 -24.08 -9.36
CA ASP A 299 -16.94 -25.29 -9.40
C ASP A 299 -17.90 -25.44 -8.20
N GLY A 300 -17.85 -24.49 -7.26
CA GLY A 300 -18.64 -24.49 -6.03
C GLY A 300 -18.02 -25.29 -4.89
N SER A 301 -16.86 -25.94 -5.09
CA SER A 301 -16.13 -26.58 -3.99
C SER A 301 -15.56 -25.52 -3.04
N GLU A 302 -15.54 -25.83 -1.74
CA GLU A 302 -15.05 -24.93 -0.70
C GLU A 302 -13.87 -25.56 0.04
N GLN A 303 -12.85 -24.75 0.29
CA GLN A 303 -11.74 -25.08 1.19
C GLN A 303 -11.84 -24.18 2.42
N ASN A 304 -11.80 -24.75 3.60
CA ASN A 304 -11.87 -24.01 4.86
C ASN A 304 -10.57 -24.18 5.63
N LEU A 305 -10.01 -23.06 6.10
CA LEU A 305 -8.82 -23.04 6.94
C LEU A 305 -8.98 -22.01 8.06
N ILE A 306 -8.30 -22.24 9.17
CA ILE A 306 -8.29 -21.36 10.32
C ILE A 306 -6.88 -20.77 10.45
N VAL A 307 -6.78 -19.44 10.43
CA VAL A 307 -5.52 -18.73 10.71
C VAL A 307 -5.60 -18.14 12.12
N PRO A 308 -4.79 -18.63 13.06
CA PRO A 308 -4.76 -18.08 14.41
C PRO A 308 -4.41 -16.59 14.38
N TYR A 309 -5.15 -15.79 15.16
CA TYR A 309 -4.89 -14.34 15.23
C TYR A 309 -4.83 -13.85 16.68
N ALA A 310 -3.63 -13.40 17.04
CA ALA A 310 -3.36 -12.66 18.26
C ALA A 310 -2.53 -11.43 17.89
N SER A 311 -3.00 -10.25 18.29
CA SER A 311 -2.28 -8.99 18.13
C SER A 311 -1.72 -8.55 19.48
N LEU A 312 -0.40 -8.40 19.58
CA LEU A 312 0.23 -7.62 20.66
C LEU A 312 0.61 -6.25 20.10
N PRO A 313 0.64 -5.18 20.92
CA PRO A 313 0.94 -3.82 20.45
C PRO A 313 2.26 -3.66 19.68
N VAL A 314 3.23 -4.54 19.94
CA VAL A 314 4.57 -4.55 19.31
C VAL A 314 4.70 -5.49 18.09
N LEU A 315 3.63 -6.17 17.67
CA LEU A 315 3.69 -7.01 16.47
C LEU A 315 3.64 -6.15 15.21
N GLN A 316 4.58 -6.41 14.31
CA GLN A 316 4.62 -5.83 12.98
C GLN A 316 4.08 -6.80 11.94
N ARG A 317 3.50 -6.25 10.87
CA ARG A 317 3.08 -7.06 9.73
C ARG A 317 4.32 -7.61 9.02
N GLU A 318 4.19 -8.79 8.43
CA GLU A 318 5.31 -9.40 7.69
C GLU A 318 5.77 -8.48 6.54
N GLY A 319 7.06 -8.15 6.52
CA GLY A 319 7.66 -7.25 5.52
C GLY A 319 7.62 -5.76 5.89
N GLY A 320 7.08 -5.40 7.05
CA GLY A 320 7.28 -4.10 7.73
C GLY A 320 8.60 -4.02 8.47
#